data_AF-A0A924ZKR5-F1
#
_entry.id   AF-A0A924ZKR5-F1
#
_cell.length_a   1.000
_cell.length_b   1.000
_cell.length_c   1.000
_cell.angle_alpha   90.00
_cell.angle_beta   90.00
_cell.angle_gamma   90.00
#
_symmetry.space_group_name_H-M   'P 1'
#
loop_
_entity.id
_entity.type
_entity.pdbx_description
1 polymer ?
#
loop_
_entity_poly.entity_id
_entity_poly.type
_entity_poly.pdbx_seq_one_letter_code
_entity_poly.pdbx_strand_id
1 'polypeptide(L)'
;MSDQKKRQLELGETRLKEPDRNYHRGGRSFYFFDFDDNIAYLTTPLILFHKENGGELTLSSGEWALHHASVGQQGPYSEYEIRYDDETGSFRRFRDIDMSEVEKLADKKQIFVEDVRQALHLPDLQWKGPSWDCFYHATFNQRPISVITARGHSATTIQEGVKEFVHAGYLPAEPNYLSVYAVSNKKIREHLEDPDYKATIAELKQRAIRASVEKAIEVYGYSPHHRFGMSDDDPKNIQLVIEEMTRLKSSYPEMSFFMIETHGGDFIKHEISQHGLKSQLVHDGASQLDLFNPTRRKT
;
A
#
# COMPACT_ATOMS: atom_id res chain seq x y z
N MET A 1 32.30 -12.35 23.07
CA MET A 1 32.37 -13.31 21.95
C MET A 1 31.59 -14.53 22.39
N SER A 2 30.42 -14.90 21.87
CA SER A 2 29.79 -14.72 20.57
C SER A 2 28.29 -14.48 20.77
N ASP A 3 27.80 -13.31 20.40
CA ASP A 3 26.35 -13.01 20.30
C ASP A 3 25.97 -12.81 18.83
N GLN A 4 26.52 -13.70 17.99
CA GLN A 4 26.33 -13.68 16.55
C GLN A 4 25.07 -14.46 16.17
N LYS A 5 24.10 -13.71 15.66
CA LYS A 5 23.25 -14.14 14.52
C LYS A 5 22.40 -15.39 14.75
N LYS A 6 21.50 -15.36 15.72
CA LYS A 6 20.15 -15.91 15.48
C LYS A 6 19.32 -14.87 14.76
N ARG A 7 19.76 -14.49 13.56
CA ARG A 7 18.85 -13.91 12.57
C ARG A 7 17.87 -15.03 12.25
N GLN A 8 16.60 -14.70 12.31
CA GLN A 8 15.47 -15.54 11.92
C GLN A 8 15.56 -15.80 10.40
N LEU A 9 16.51 -16.65 10.05
CA LEU A 9 16.87 -17.14 8.73
C LEU A 9 16.28 -18.54 8.59
N GLU A 10 14.99 -18.67 8.90
CA GLU A 10 14.22 -19.88 8.64
C GLU A 10 12.82 -19.40 8.28
N LEU A 11 12.47 -19.43 7.00
CA LEU A 11 11.10 -19.45 6.43
C LEU A 11 11.11 -19.36 4.88
N GLY A 12 12.28 -19.19 4.24
CA GLY A 12 12.39 -19.17 2.77
C GLY A 12 12.59 -20.54 2.10
N GLU A 13 13.29 -21.48 2.73
CA GLU A 13 13.73 -22.71 2.04
C GLU A 13 12.64 -23.79 1.89
N THR A 14 11.50 -23.65 2.57
CA THR A 14 10.43 -24.66 2.59
C THR A 14 9.12 -24.22 1.95
N ARG A 15 8.97 -22.93 1.63
CA ARG A 15 7.71 -22.43 1.04
C ARG A 15 7.69 -22.72 -0.46
N LEU A 16 6.66 -23.42 -0.92
CA LEU A 16 6.45 -23.68 -2.34
C LEU A 16 5.69 -22.51 -2.98
N LYS A 17 6.08 -22.15 -4.20
CA LYS A 17 5.29 -21.19 -4.99
C LYS A 17 3.95 -21.80 -5.37
N GLU A 18 2.91 -21.00 -5.24
CA GLU A 18 1.54 -21.39 -5.54
C GLU A 18 1.11 -20.78 -6.88
N PRO A 19 0.45 -21.53 -7.78
CA PRO A 19 -0.17 -20.95 -8.97
C PRO A 19 -1.36 -20.07 -8.60
N ASP A 20 -1.77 -19.18 -9.50
CA ASP A 20 -2.97 -18.37 -9.28
C ASP A 20 -4.19 -19.28 -9.10
N ARG A 21 -5.13 -18.87 -8.23
CA ARG A 21 -6.42 -19.54 -8.17
C ARG A 21 -7.09 -19.35 -9.53
N ASN A 22 -7.51 -20.47 -10.13
CA ASN A 22 -8.04 -20.55 -11.51
C ASN A 22 -7.02 -20.31 -12.63
N TYR A 23 -5.71 -20.43 -12.39
CA TYR A 23 -4.69 -20.30 -13.45
C TYR A 23 -4.99 -21.16 -14.68
N HIS A 24 -5.40 -22.41 -14.47
CA HIS A 24 -5.79 -23.36 -15.52
C HIS A 24 -7.00 -22.92 -16.36
N ARG A 25 -7.75 -21.90 -15.91
CA ARG A 25 -8.90 -21.30 -16.61
C ARG A 25 -8.55 -19.92 -17.17
N GLY A 26 -7.26 -19.56 -17.22
CA GLY A 26 -6.81 -18.21 -17.59
C GLY A 26 -7.11 -17.16 -16.52
N GLY A 27 -7.30 -17.55 -15.26
CA GLY A 27 -7.48 -16.66 -14.13
C GLY A 27 -6.17 -16.17 -13.53
N ARG A 28 -6.11 -14.91 -13.12
CA ARG A 28 -4.99 -14.32 -12.36
C ARG A 28 -5.52 -13.70 -11.07
N SER A 29 -4.69 -13.72 -10.02
CA SER A 29 -4.99 -13.10 -8.72
C SER A 29 -4.19 -11.82 -8.57
N PHE A 30 -4.89 -10.69 -8.61
CA PHE A 30 -4.35 -9.34 -8.51
C PHE A 30 -4.50 -8.81 -7.08
N TYR A 31 -3.46 -8.16 -6.58
CA TYR A 31 -3.41 -7.62 -5.22
C TYR A 31 -3.17 -6.12 -5.24
N PHE A 32 -4.04 -5.37 -4.58
CA PHE A 32 -3.94 -3.93 -4.43
C PHE A 32 -3.64 -3.59 -2.98
N PHE A 33 -2.75 -2.63 -2.76
CA PHE A 33 -2.31 -2.24 -1.42
C PHE A 33 -2.24 -0.72 -1.30
N ASP A 34 -2.67 -0.18 -0.17
CA ASP A 34 -2.11 1.08 0.31
C ASP A 34 -0.69 0.83 0.83
N PHE A 35 0.20 1.79 0.65
CA PHE A 35 1.57 1.63 1.15
C PHE A 35 1.65 2.04 2.63
N ASP A 36 1.25 3.28 2.89
CA ASP A 36 1.39 3.91 4.20
C ASP A 36 0.42 3.31 5.19
N ASP A 37 0.92 3.02 6.39
CA ASP A 37 0.19 2.43 7.51
C ASP A 37 -0.42 1.03 7.24
N ASN A 38 -0.35 0.53 6.00
CA ASN A 38 -0.86 -0.77 5.58
C ASN A 38 0.24 -1.78 5.21
N ILE A 39 1.15 -1.46 4.28
CA ILE A 39 2.36 -2.28 4.03
C ILE A 39 3.42 -1.97 5.07
N ALA A 40 3.68 -0.68 5.31
CA ALA A 40 4.72 -0.25 6.23
C ALA A 40 4.37 1.07 6.94
N TYR A 41 4.76 1.15 8.20
CA TYR A 41 4.77 2.39 8.98
C TYR A 41 6.06 3.14 8.70
N LEU A 42 5.95 4.35 8.14
CA LEU A 42 7.08 5.23 7.86
C LEU A 42 7.03 6.48 8.73
N THR A 43 8.20 7.00 9.09
CA THR A 43 8.34 8.19 9.94
C THR A 43 8.28 9.51 9.18
N THR A 44 7.80 9.50 7.92
CA THR A 44 7.70 10.71 7.10
C THR A 44 6.78 11.73 7.78
N PRO A 45 7.28 12.90 8.23
CA PRO A 45 6.44 13.83 8.95
C PRO A 45 5.65 14.73 8.00
N LEU A 46 4.40 15.01 8.40
CA LEU A 46 3.57 16.08 7.86
C LEU A 46 3.85 17.38 8.60
N ILE A 47 3.67 18.52 7.95
CA ILE A 47 4.08 19.82 8.51
C ILE A 47 2.88 20.75 8.59
N LEU A 48 2.60 21.27 9.78
CA LEU A 48 1.66 22.35 10.00
C LEU A 48 2.41 23.66 10.21
N PHE A 49 1.78 24.77 9.81
CA PHE A 49 2.38 26.10 9.94
C PHE A 49 1.56 26.95 10.87
N HIS A 50 2.18 27.58 11.86
CA HIS A 50 1.50 28.52 12.72
C HIS A 50 1.07 29.75 11.91
N LYS A 51 -0.20 30.17 12.02
CA LYS A 51 -0.80 31.22 11.19
C LYS A 51 -0.10 32.57 11.31
N GLU A 52 0.33 32.94 12.52
CA GLU A 52 0.95 34.26 12.76
C GLU A 52 2.44 34.34 12.42
N ASN A 53 3.25 33.41 12.92
CA ASN A 53 4.72 33.48 12.83
C ASN A 53 5.32 32.53 11.79
N GLY A 54 4.51 31.66 11.16
CA GLY A 54 4.96 30.68 10.18
C GLY A 54 5.77 29.51 10.75
N GLY A 55 5.84 29.37 12.07
CA GLY A 55 6.56 28.30 12.74
C GLY A 55 6.04 26.91 12.37
N GLU A 56 6.94 25.96 12.17
CA GLU A 56 6.61 24.61 11.73
C GLU A 56 6.35 23.68 12.92
N LEU A 57 5.30 22.89 12.82
CA LEU A 57 4.99 21.78 13.72
C LEU A 57 4.89 20.49 12.90
N THR A 58 5.64 19.46 13.30
CA THR A 58 5.59 18.16 12.64
C THR A 58 4.53 17.26 13.25
N LEU A 59 3.79 16.53 12.41
CA LEU A 59 2.83 15.50 12.79
C LEU A 59 3.21 14.17 12.13
N SER A 60 2.93 13.07 12.83
CA SER A 60 2.89 11.73 12.23
C SER A 60 1.64 11.54 11.35
N SER A 61 1.64 10.52 10.49
CA SER A 61 0.47 10.12 9.69
C SER A 61 -0.75 9.80 10.57
N GLY A 62 -0.54 9.14 11.72
CA GLY A 62 -1.60 8.83 12.68
C GLY A 62 -2.21 10.06 13.33
N GLU A 63 -1.39 11.02 13.78
CA GLU A 63 -1.89 12.30 14.32
C GLU A 63 -2.65 13.09 13.25
N TRP A 64 -2.16 13.08 12.02
CA TRP A 64 -2.83 13.71 10.90
C TRP A 64 -4.21 13.10 10.64
N ALA A 65 -4.31 11.77 10.60
CA ALA A 65 -5.58 11.06 10.38
C ALA A 65 -6.66 11.46 11.41
N LEU A 66 -6.25 11.69 12.66
CA LEU A 66 -7.14 12.12 13.75
C LEU A 66 -7.54 13.60 13.67
N HIS A 67 -6.62 14.48 13.27
CA HIS A 67 -6.78 15.91 13.51
C HIS A 67 -6.95 16.80 12.27
N HIS A 68 -6.56 16.35 11.06
CA HIS A 68 -6.50 17.20 9.85
C HIS A 68 -7.79 17.96 9.55
N ALA A 69 -8.96 17.35 9.77
CA ALA A 69 -10.27 17.97 9.52
C ALA A 69 -10.55 19.18 10.42
N SER A 70 -9.89 19.26 11.58
CA SER A 70 -10.05 20.35 12.58
C SER A 70 -8.94 21.39 12.56
N VAL A 71 -7.85 21.15 11.80
CA VAL A 71 -6.71 22.08 11.72
C VAL A 71 -7.19 23.45 11.24
N GLY A 72 -6.73 24.50 11.93
CA GLY A 72 -7.08 25.87 11.61
C GLY A 72 -8.49 26.29 12.03
N GLN A 73 -9.27 25.40 12.66
CA GLN A 73 -10.64 25.67 13.07
C GLN A 73 -10.83 25.52 14.58
N GLN A 74 -10.46 24.37 15.15
CA GLN A 74 -10.69 24.06 16.56
C GLN A 74 -9.68 23.03 17.10
N GLY A 75 -9.61 22.91 18.43
CA GLY A 75 -8.73 21.94 19.08
C GLY A 75 -7.27 22.38 19.14
N PRO A 76 -6.32 21.45 19.36
CA PRO A 76 -4.92 21.78 19.64
C PRO A 76 -4.18 22.45 18.46
N TYR A 77 -4.74 22.37 17.25
CA TYR A 77 -4.14 22.93 16.03
C TYR A 77 -4.99 24.07 15.43
N SER A 78 -5.81 24.76 16.23
CA SER A 78 -6.62 25.90 15.75
C SER A 78 -5.77 27.05 15.20
N GLU A 79 -4.58 27.26 15.76
CA GLU A 79 -3.63 28.32 15.38
C GLU A 79 -2.72 27.92 14.22
N TYR A 80 -2.92 26.74 13.65
CA TYR A 80 -2.11 26.22 12.55
C TYR A 80 -2.90 26.15 11.25
N GLU A 81 -2.20 26.11 10.13
CA GLU A 81 -2.76 25.98 8.79
C GLU A 81 -2.04 24.89 7.98
N ILE A 82 -2.75 24.38 6.98
CA ILE A 82 -2.24 23.44 5.99
C ILE A 82 -1.83 24.26 4.75
N ARG A 83 -0.61 24.08 4.27
CA ARG A 83 -0.11 24.71 3.04
C ARG A 83 0.07 23.64 1.97
N TYR A 84 -0.52 23.84 0.80
CA TYR A 84 -0.56 22.82 -0.26
C TYR A 84 0.56 22.95 -1.31
N ASP A 85 1.49 23.88 -1.13
CA ASP A 85 2.65 23.99 -1.99
C ASP A 85 3.52 22.72 -1.91
N ASP A 86 3.93 22.19 -3.06
CA ASP A 86 4.62 20.89 -3.12
C ASP A 86 6.07 20.97 -2.63
N GLU A 87 6.70 22.13 -2.70
CA GLU A 87 8.11 22.32 -2.34
C GLU A 87 8.28 22.78 -0.89
N THR A 88 7.40 23.66 -0.44
CA THR A 88 7.52 24.34 0.86
C THR A 88 6.39 24.01 1.82
N GLY A 89 5.29 23.42 1.33
CA GLY A 89 4.08 23.17 2.12
C GLY A 89 4.10 21.92 3.00
N SER A 90 2.93 21.58 3.50
CA SER A 90 2.66 20.55 4.51
C SER A 90 3.04 19.15 4.09
N PHE A 91 2.99 18.88 2.79
CA PHE A 91 3.22 17.56 2.19
C PHE A 91 4.54 17.48 1.44
N ARG A 92 5.44 18.46 1.58
CA ARG A 92 6.70 18.51 0.81
C ARG A 92 7.58 17.26 0.95
N ARG A 93 7.52 16.60 2.12
CA ARG A 93 8.24 15.33 2.38
C ARG A 93 7.58 14.09 1.76
N PHE A 94 6.38 14.27 1.19
CA PHE A 94 5.64 13.25 0.44
C PHE A 94 5.81 13.44 -1.08
N ARG A 95 6.73 14.30 -1.51
CA ARG A 95 7.03 14.62 -2.91
C ARG A 95 8.46 14.20 -3.26
N ASP A 96 8.68 13.95 -4.56
CA ASP A 96 10.04 13.85 -5.05
C ASP A 96 10.72 15.21 -4.92
N ILE A 97 11.95 15.18 -4.41
CA ILE A 97 12.83 16.35 -4.40
C ILE A 97 13.61 16.41 -5.71
N ASP A 98 13.78 17.62 -6.24
CA ASP A 98 14.74 17.84 -7.31
C ASP A 98 16.15 17.70 -6.74
N MET A 99 16.93 16.79 -7.31
CA MET A 99 18.29 16.48 -6.86
C MET A 99 19.26 16.80 -7.98
N SER A 100 20.28 17.59 -7.65
CA SER A 100 21.40 17.85 -8.55
C SER A 100 22.19 16.57 -8.83
N GLU A 101 22.91 16.53 -9.96
CA GLU A 101 23.78 15.40 -10.32
C GLU A 101 24.86 15.13 -9.25
N VAL A 102 25.35 16.18 -8.58
CA VAL A 102 26.33 16.04 -7.49
C VAL A 102 25.72 15.32 -6.28
N GLU A 103 24.47 15.64 -5.92
CA GLU A 103 23.77 14.96 -4.83
C GLU A 103 23.51 13.49 -5.13
N LYS A 104 23.13 13.17 -6.38
CA LYS A 104 22.98 11.78 -6.82
C LYS A 104 24.31 11.01 -6.75
N LEU A 105 25.42 11.65 -7.15
CA LEU A 105 26.77 11.07 -7.03
C LEU A 105 27.20 10.86 -5.57
N ALA A 106 26.67 11.67 -4.64
CA ALA A 106 26.88 11.51 -3.20
C ALA A 106 25.95 10.47 -2.54
N ASP A 107 25.25 9.65 -3.34
CA ASP A 107 24.26 8.66 -2.91
C ASP A 107 23.08 9.25 -2.10
N LYS A 108 22.79 10.54 -2.26
CA LYS A 108 21.56 11.13 -1.72
C LYS A 108 20.36 10.44 -2.38
N LYS A 109 19.40 10.00 -1.57
CA LYS A 109 18.18 9.34 -2.06
C LYS A 109 16.98 10.25 -1.89
N GLN A 110 15.88 9.89 -2.55
CA GLN A 110 14.58 10.51 -2.29
C GLN A 110 14.14 10.24 -0.85
N ILE A 111 13.40 11.17 -0.26
CA ILE A 111 12.98 11.11 1.16
C ILE A 111 12.28 9.79 1.48
N PHE A 112 11.37 9.34 0.61
CA PHE A 112 10.69 8.04 0.77
C PHE A 112 11.66 6.86 0.90
N VAL A 113 12.70 6.81 0.08
CA VAL A 113 13.70 5.73 0.10
C VAL A 113 14.51 5.78 1.40
N GLU A 114 14.87 6.98 1.85
CA GLU A 114 15.55 7.17 3.13
C GLU A 114 14.67 6.73 4.31
N ASP A 115 13.38 7.09 4.29
CA ASP A 115 12.43 6.70 5.34
C ASP A 115 12.26 5.18 5.40
N VAL A 116 12.18 4.48 4.25
CA VAL A 116 12.17 3.01 4.23
C VAL A 116 13.47 2.45 4.81
N ARG A 117 14.63 2.98 4.42
CA ARG A 117 15.92 2.53 4.97
C ARG A 117 16.00 2.74 6.47
N GLN A 118 15.49 3.86 6.99
CA GLN A 118 15.45 4.13 8.43
C GLN A 118 14.51 3.15 9.15
N ALA A 119 13.32 2.92 8.60
CA ALA A 119 12.35 1.98 9.16
C ALA A 119 12.92 0.57 9.28
N LEU A 120 13.73 0.12 8.30
CA LEU A 120 14.40 -1.18 8.32
C LEU A 120 15.47 -1.36 9.43
N HIS A 121 15.88 -0.27 10.09
CA HIS A 121 16.74 -0.35 11.28
C HIS A 121 15.94 -0.51 12.59
N LEU A 122 14.61 -0.37 12.53
CA LEU A 122 13.72 -0.58 13.67
C LEU A 122 13.32 -2.06 13.77
N PRO A 123 12.88 -2.54 14.95
CA PRO A 123 12.28 -3.86 15.08
C PRO A 123 11.09 -4.04 14.13
N ASP A 124 10.91 -5.25 13.59
CA ASP A 124 9.83 -5.62 12.67
C ASP A 124 8.45 -5.10 13.08
N LEU A 125 8.11 -5.21 14.37
CA LEU A 125 6.82 -4.78 14.93
C LEU A 125 6.58 -3.26 14.86
N GLN A 126 7.60 -2.45 14.58
CA GLN A 126 7.49 -1.00 14.50
C GLN A 126 7.30 -0.48 13.09
N TRP A 127 7.71 -1.24 12.07
CA TRP A 127 7.65 -0.78 10.68
C TRP A 127 6.77 -1.65 9.79
N LYS A 128 6.56 -2.93 10.10
CA LYS A 128 5.66 -3.78 9.31
C LYS A 128 4.22 -3.38 9.57
N GLY A 129 3.53 -2.98 8.51
CA GLY A 129 2.10 -2.73 8.55
C GLY A 129 1.29 -4.04 8.57
N PRO A 130 -0.01 -3.96 8.82
CA PRO A 130 -0.88 -5.12 8.99
C PRO A 130 -1.00 -5.99 7.72
N SER A 131 -0.76 -5.42 6.54
CA SER A 131 -0.77 -6.14 5.26
C SER A 131 0.59 -6.67 4.83
N TRP A 132 1.64 -6.52 5.65
CA TRP A 132 2.99 -6.94 5.29
C TRP A 132 3.05 -8.41 4.79
N ASP A 133 2.37 -9.33 5.48
CA ASP A 133 2.39 -10.75 5.10
C ASP A 133 1.62 -11.03 3.81
N CYS A 134 0.52 -10.30 3.56
CA CYS A 134 -0.20 -10.34 2.29
C CYS A 134 0.67 -9.82 1.14
N PHE A 135 1.41 -8.73 1.38
CA PHE A 135 2.34 -8.13 0.42
C PHE A 135 3.52 -9.06 0.11
N TYR A 136 4.10 -9.68 1.15
CA TYR A 136 5.14 -10.71 1.02
C TYR A 136 4.62 -11.89 0.19
N HIS A 137 3.43 -12.42 0.51
CA HIS A 137 2.83 -13.53 -0.22
C HIS A 137 2.63 -13.21 -1.71
N ALA A 138 2.08 -12.03 -2.02
CA ALA A 138 1.86 -11.60 -3.39
C ALA A 138 3.20 -11.48 -4.15
N THR A 139 4.23 -10.94 -3.51
CA THR A 139 5.58 -10.79 -4.07
C THR A 139 6.26 -12.14 -4.28
N PHE A 140 6.27 -13.02 -3.27
CA PHE A 140 6.85 -14.36 -3.32
C PHE A 140 6.27 -15.19 -4.48
N ASN A 141 4.94 -15.12 -4.65
CA ASN A 141 4.22 -15.83 -5.69
C ASN A 141 4.14 -15.09 -7.04
N GLN A 142 4.79 -13.92 -7.15
CA GLN A 142 4.82 -13.10 -8.37
C GLN A 142 3.42 -12.77 -8.91
N ARG A 143 2.49 -12.54 -7.98
CA ARG A 143 1.15 -12.03 -8.27
C ARG A 143 1.26 -10.59 -8.77
N PRO A 144 0.47 -10.18 -9.78
CA PRO A 144 0.48 -8.80 -10.22
C PRO A 144 -0.02 -7.89 -9.09
N ILE A 145 0.72 -6.83 -8.79
CA ILE A 145 0.49 -5.93 -7.65
C ILE A 145 0.25 -4.50 -8.13
N SER A 146 -0.77 -3.85 -7.60
CA SER A 146 -0.93 -2.40 -7.69
C SER A 146 -0.72 -1.75 -6.33
N VAL A 147 0.17 -0.76 -6.26
CA VAL A 147 0.33 0.08 -5.07
C VAL A 147 -0.48 1.36 -5.27
N ILE A 148 -1.38 1.68 -4.35
CA ILE A 148 -2.30 2.81 -4.40
C ILE A 148 -2.15 3.62 -3.11
N THR A 149 -1.31 4.66 -3.13
CA THR A 149 -0.94 5.44 -1.94
C THR A 149 -1.30 6.92 -2.09
N ALA A 150 -1.60 7.57 -0.96
CA ALA A 150 -1.77 9.02 -0.90
C ALA A 150 -0.46 9.81 -1.09
N ARG A 151 0.70 9.16 -1.15
CA ARG A 151 1.99 9.79 -1.47
C ARG A 151 1.96 10.50 -2.82
N GLY A 152 2.86 11.46 -2.95
CA GLY A 152 3.06 12.28 -4.14
C GLY A 152 4.32 11.97 -4.94
N HIS A 153 5.14 11.04 -4.46
CA HIS A 153 6.34 10.56 -5.13
C HIS A 153 6.01 9.91 -6.49
N SER A 154 6.99 9.88 -7.40
CA SER A 154 6.86 9.13 -8.65
C SER A 154 6.80 7.63 -8.41
N ALA A 155 6.26 6.89 -9.38
CA ALA A 155 6.25 5.44 -9.37
C ALA A 155 7.67 4.86 -9.19
N THR A 156 8.67 5.45 -9.85
CA THR A 156 10.08 5.04 -9.73
C THR A 156 10.58 5.15 -8.30
N THR A 157 10.36 6.29 -7.64
CA THR A 157 10.74 6.49 -6.24
C THR A 157 10.08 5.46 -5.31
N ILE A 158 8.79 5.19 -5.50
CA ILE A 158 8.07 4.19 -4.70
C ILE A 158 8.67 2.77 -4.92
N GLN A 159 8.96 2.41 -6.17
CA GLN A 159 9.60 1.14 -6.51
C GLN A 159 11.01 1.02 -5.91
N GLU A 160 11.79 2.10 -5.93
CA GLU A 160 13.11 2.16 -5.30
C GLU A 160 13.02 1.95 -3.79
N GLY A 161 12.05 2.56 -3.11
CA GLY A 161 11.85 2.32 -1.67
C GLY A 161 11.47 0.87 -1.39
N VAL A 162 10.58 0.27 -2.19
CA VAL A 162 10.26 -1.16 -2.03
C VAL A 162 11.48 -2.06 -2.28
N LYS A 163 12.36 -1.68 -3.21
CA LYS A 163 13.60 -2.41 -3.50
C LYS A 163 14.53 -2.50 -2.28
N GLU A 164 14.47 -1.54 -1.37
CA GLU A 164 15.23 -1.59 -0.12
C GLU A 164 14.80 -2.78 0.76
N PHE A 165 13.52 -3.19 0.74
CA PHE A 165 13.08 -4.42 1.42
C PHE A 165 13.72 -5.68 0.79
N VAL A 166 13.94 -5.69 -0.51
CA VAL A 166 14.64 -6.79 -1.22
C VAL A 166 16.12 -6.79 -0.82
N HIS A 167 16.79 -5.63 -0.87
CA HIS A 167 18.19 -5.49 -0.48
C HIS A 167 18.44 -5.92 0.98
N ALA A 168 17.50 -5.61 1.88
CA ALA A 168 17.56 -5.99 3.28
C ALA A 168 17.16 -7.46 3.55
N GLY A 169 16.66 -8.19 2.55
CA GLY A 169 16.26 -9.59 2.66
C GLY A 169 14.86 -9.85 3.25
N TYR A 170 14.03 -8.81 3.36
CA TYR A 170 12.64 -8.92 3.82
C TYR A 170 11.69 -9.34 2.70
N LEU A 171 12.03 -9.04 1.44
CA LEU A 171 11.35 -9.57 0.25
C LEU A 171 12.28 -10.49 -0.54
N PRO A 172 11.76 -11.59 -1.10
CA PRO A 172 12.56 -12.57 -1.85
C PRO A 172 12.95 -12.07 -3.26
N ALA A 173 12.20 -11.13 -3.81
CA ALA A 173 12.37 -10.55 -5.13
C ALA A 173 11.59 -9.23 -5.22
N GLU A 174 11.82 -8.46 -6.28
CA GLU A 174 10.97 -7.31 -6.59
C GLU A 174 9.52 -7.76 -6.91
N PRO A 175 8.51 -6.96 -6.54
CA PRO A 175 7.11 -7.23 -6.91
C PRO A 175 6.91 -7.26 -8.43
N ASN A 176 5.96 -8.10 -8.88
CA ASN A 176 5.42 -8.03 -10.24
C ASN A 176 4.44 -6.85 -10.31
N TYR A 177 4.95 -5.63 -10.49
CA TYR A 177 4.12 -4.44 -10.55
C TYR A 177 3.19 -4.45 -11.77
N LEU A 178 1.88 -4.39 -11.51
CA LEU A 178 0.87 -4.04 -12.49
C LEU A 178 0.81 -2.52 -12.66
N SER A 179 0.78 -1.78 -11.55
CA SER A 179 0.74 -0.31 -11.52
C SER A 179 1.22 0.26 -10.19
N VAL A 180 1.60 1.54 -10.19
CA VAL A 180 1.86 2.32 -8.97
C VAL A 180 1.13 3.66 -9.12
N TYR A 181 0.07 3.84 -8.34
CA TYR A 181 -0.78 5.03 -8.30
C TYR A 181 -0.53 5.80 -7.02
N ALA A 182 0.47 6.68 -7.06
CA ALA A 182 0.70 7.71 -6.04
C ALA A 182 -0.29 8.85 -6.29
N VAL A 183 -1.49 8.78 -5.69
CA VAL A 183 -2.65 9.56 -6.13
C VAL A 183 -2.54 11.06 -5.87
N SER A 184 -1.58 11.50 -5.06
CA SER A 184 -1.29 12.93 -4.91
C SER A 184 -0.34 13.45 -5.99
N ASN A 185 0.36 12.58 -6.73
CA ASN A 185 1.28 13.00 -7.79
C ASN A 185 0.51 13.64 -8.96
N LYS A 186 0.97 14.80 -9.44
CA LYS A 186 0.27 15.58 -10.48
C LYS A 186 0.01 14.79 -11.77
N LYS A 187 1.01 14.04 -12.26
CA LYS A 187 0.86 13.21 -13.47
C LYS A 187 -0.15 12.08 -13.27
N ILE A 188 -0.18 11.51 -12.07
CA ILE A 188 -1.15 10.47 -11.73
C ILE A 188 -2.56 11.07 -11.60
N ARG A 189 -2.71 12.26 -11.02
CA ARG A 189 -4.01 12.96 -10.98
C ARG A 189 -4.55 13.25 -12.37
N GLU A 190 -3.72 13.75 -13.28
CA GLU A 190 -4.10 13.94 -14.69
C GLU A 190 -4.55 12.63 -15.34
N HIS A 191 -3.81 11.54 -15.12
CA HIS A 191 -4.18 10.21 -15.61
C HIS A 191 -5.49 9.68 -15.02
N LEU A 192 -5.79 10.04 -13.76
CA LEU A 192 -7.03 9.69 -13.06
C LEU A 192 -8.15 10.74 -13.29
N GLU A 193 -8.08 11.50 -14.38
CA GLU A 193 -9.11 12.46 -14.79
C GLU A 193 -9.36 13.60 -13.77
N ASP A 194 -8.30 14.07 -13.11
CA ASP A 194 -8.30 15.22 -12.20
C ASP A 194 -7.29 16.32 -12.61
N PRO A 195 -7.41 16.90 -13.82
CA PRO A 195 -6.47 17.92 -14.30
C PRO A 195 -6.55 19.24 -13.51
N ASP A 196 -7.69 19.49 -12.87
CA ASP A 196 -7.95 20.70 -12.07
C ASP A 196 -7.55 20.53 -10.58
N TYR A 197 -7.06 19.36 -10.17
CA TYR A 197 -6.66 19.06 -8.80
C TYR A 197 -7.76 19.25 -7.74
N LYS A 198 -9.02 18.95 -8.11
CA LYS A 198 -10.21 19.14 -7.27
C LYS A 198 -10.63 17.89 -6.54
N ALA A 199 -10.29 16.71 -7.06
CA ALA A 199 -10.67 15.46 -6.45
C ALA A 199 -9.97 15.25 -5.10
N THR A 200 -10.74 14.68 -4.16
CA THR A 200 -10.23 14.23 -2.87
C THR A 200 -9.35 13.00 -3.03
N ILE A 201 -8.50 12.72 -2.04
CA ILE A 201 -7.67 11.50 -2.02
C ILE A 201 -8.54 10.25 -2.08
N ALA A 202 -9.68 10.25 -1.39
CA ALA A 202 -10.65 9.17 -1.40
C ALA A 202 -11.16 8.87 -2.82
N GLU A 203 -11.62 9.89 -3.54
CA GLU A 203 -12.10 9.75 -4.92
C GLU A 203 -10.98 9.27 -5.85
N LEU A 204 -9.78 9.79 -5.70
CA LEU A 204 -8.63 9.38 -6.52
C LEU A 204 -8.21 7.94 -6.25
N LYS A 205 -8.25 7.48 -4.99
CA LYS A 205 -8.03 6.06 -4.66
C LYS A 205 -9.08 5.17 -5.31
N GLN A 206 -10.36 5.54 -5.30
CA GLN A 206 -11.41 4.80 -6.02
C GLN A 206 -11.11 4.72 -7.53
N ARG A 207 -10.76 5.85 -8.16
CA ARG A 207 -10.37 5.86 -9.58
C ARG A 207 -9.14 4.99 -9.85
N ALA A 208 -8.15 4.98 -8.96
CA ALA A 208 -6.95 4.14 -9.08
C ALA A 208 -7.26 2.64 -8.97
N ILE A 209 -8.21 2.23 -8.13
CA ILE A 209 -8.69 0.84 -8.03
C ILE A 209 -9.29 0.40 -9.36
N ARG A 210 -10.17 1.23 -9.94
CA ARG A 210 -10.75 1.00 -11.27
C ARG A 210 -9.69 0.92 -12.35
N ALA A 211 -8.79 1.90 -12.41
CA ALA A 211 -7.71 1.94 -13.38
C ALA A 211 -6.79 0.71 -13.25
N SER A 212 -6.57 0.20 -12.04
CA SER A 212 -5.81 -1.04 -11.82
C SER A 212 -6.52 -2.27 -12.39
N VAL A 213 -7.84 -2.38 -12.24
CA VAL A 213 -8.63 -3.47 -12.85
C VAL A 213 -8.61 -3.39 -14.37
N GLU A 214 -8.81 -2.19 -14.92
CA GLU A 214 -8.77 -1.97 -16.37
C GLU A 214 -7.37 -2.26 -16.94
N LYS A 215 -6.31 -1.86 -16.23
CA LYS A 215 -4.93 -2.18 -16.60
C LYS A 215 -4.66 -3.68 -16.56
N ALA A 216 -5.22 -4.40 -15.59
CA ALA A 216 -5.13 -5.86 -15.54
C ALA A 216 -5.76 -6.50 -16.78
N ILE A 217 -6.92 -6.01 -17.21
CA ILE A 217 -7.61 -6.50 -18.40
C ILE A 217 -6.80 -6.15 -19.67
N GLU A 218 -6.23 -4.95 -19.74
CA GLU A 218 -5.36 -4.51 -20.85
C GLU A 218 -4.12 -5.41 -20.99
N VAL A 219 -3.43 -5.70 -19.88
CA VAL A 219 -2.14 -6.41 -19.87
C VAL A 219 -2.30 -7.93 -19.94
N TYR A 220 -3.28 -8.49 -19.22
CA TYR A 220 -3.44 -9.94 -19.06
C TYR A 220 -4.64 -10.50 -19.84
N GLY A 221 -5.39 -9.63 -20.53
CA GLY A 221 -6.65 -10.00 -21.20
C GLY A 221 -7.82 -10.08 -20.24
N TYR A 222 -9.03 -10.03 -20.80
CA TYR A 222 -10.25 -10.31 -20.03
C TYR A 222 -10.33 -11.80 -19.71
N SER A 223 -10.64 -12.13 -18.46
CA SER A 223 -11.03 -13.47 -18.06
C SER A 223 -12.07 -13.42 -16.94
N PRO A 224 -13.16 -14.20 -17.05
CA PRO A 224 -14.19 -14.29 -16.01
C PRO A 224 -13.67 -14.92 -14.72
N HIS A 225 -12.41 -15.39 -14.71
CA HIS A 225 -11.77 -16.03 -13.57
C HIS A 225 -10.71 -15.15 -12.90
N HIS A 226 -10.58 -13.89 -13.33
CA HIS A 226 -9.78 -12.89 -12.63
C HIS A 226 -10.33 -12.64 -11.23
N ARG A 227 -9.40 -12.45 -10.29
CA ARG A 227 -9.67 -12.16 -8.89
C ARG A 227 -8.90 -10.93 -8.47
N PHE A 228 -9.59 -9.95 -7.92
CA PHE A 228 -9.00 -8.71 -7.43
C PHE A 228 -9.19 -8.63 -5.93
N GLY A 229 -8.11 -8.43 -5.17
CA GLY A 229 -8.16 -8.24 -3.73
C GLY A 229 -7.46 -6.94 -3.36
N MET A 230 -8.09 -6.13 -2.52
CA MET A 230 -7.43 -4.97 -1.91
C MET A 230 -7.32 -5.17 -0.41
N SER A 231 -6.12 -4.93 0.10
CA SER A 231 -5.81 -4.97 1.53
C SER A 231 -5.90 -3.56 2.09
N ASP A 232 -6.65 -3.38 3.18
CA ASP A 232 -6.76 -2.13 3.92
C ASP A 232 -7.15 -2.43 5.37
N ASP A 233 -6.78 -1.53 6.28
CA ASP A 233 -7.01 -1.65 7.73
C ASP A 233 -7.72 -0.42 8.32
N ASP A 234 -7.84 0.68 7.57
CA ASP A 234 -8.59 1.86 8.00
C ASP A 234 -10.10 1.70 7.65
N PRO A 235 -11.03 1.78 8.63
CA PRO A 235 -12.46 1.61 8.37
C PRO A 235 -13.06 2.57 7.32
N LYS A 236 -12.54 3.81 7.22
CA LYS A 236 -12.99 4.78 6.22
C LYS A 236 -12.51 4.38 4.83
N ASN A 237 -11.26 3.92 4.70
CA ASN A 237 -10.75 3.43 3.44
C ASN A 237 -11.47 2.14 3.01
N ILE A 238 -11.71 1.21 3.93
CA ILE A 238 -12.44 -0.05 3.67
C ILE A 238 -13.79 0.23 3.00
N GLN A 239 -14.56 1.19 3.53
CA GLN A 239 -15.86 1.57 2.95
C GLN A 239 -15.72 2.06 1.50
N LEU A 240 -14.75 2.94 1.23
CA LEU A 240 -14.49 3.47 -0.12
C LEU A 240 -14.13 2.37 -1.11
N VAL A 241 -13.32 1.40 -0.68
CA VAL A 241 -12.93 0.27 -1.51
C VAL A 241 -14.11 -0.66 -1.79
N ILE A 242 -14.95 -0.95 -0.78
CA ILE A 242 -16.16 -1.76 -0.95
C ILE A 242 -17.08 -1.12 -1.98
N GLU A 243 -17.31 0.19 -1.90
CA GLU A 243 -18.14 0.92 -2.85
C GLU A 243 -17.62 0.77 -4.27
N GLU A 244 -16.33 1.03 -4.49
CA GLU A 244 -15.76 0.98 -5.83
C GLU A 244 -15.70 -0.44 -6.39
N MET A 245 -15.31 -1.43 -5.57
CA MET A 245 -15.34 -2.83 -5.97
C MET A 245 -16.76 -3.34 -6.23
N THR A 246 -17.79 -2.80 -5.57
CA THR A 246 -19.19 -3.13 -5.87
C THR A 246 -19.60 -2.59 -7.24
N ARG A 247 -19.16 -1.38 -7.59
CA ARG A 247 -19.35 -0.82 -8.94
C ARG A 247 -18.65 -1.68 -9.98
N LEU A 248 -17.40 -2.07 -9.72
CA LEU A 248 -16.63 -2.96 -10.60
C LEU A 248 -17.26 -4.34 -10.73
N LYS A 249 -17.79 -4.93 -9.65
CA LYS A 249 -18.56 -6.18 -9.71
C LYS A 249 -19.82 -6.05 -10.55
N SER A 250 -20.43 -4.87 -10.59
CA SER A 250 -21.58 -4.61 -11.47
C SER A 250 -21.16 -4.53 -12.94
N SER A 251 -20.01 -3.91 -13.24
CA SER A 251 -19.45 -3.83 -14.59
C SER A 251 -18.86 -5.16 -15.09
N TYR A 252 -18.29 -5.96 -14.18
CA TYR A 252 -17.61 -7.22 -14.46
C TYR A 252 -18.19 -8.35 -13.57
N PRO A 253 -19.43 -8.79 -13.82
CA PRO A 253 -20.18 -9.66 -12.93
C PRO A 253 -19.56 -11.05 -12.75
N GLU A 254 -18.76 -11.52 -13.70
CA GLU A 254 -18.14 -12.84 -13.62
C GLU A 254 -16.85 -12.85 -12.79
N MET A 255 -16.13 -11.73 -12.75
CA MET A 255 -14.90 -11.59 -11.96
C MET A 255 -15.20 -11.57 -10.46
N SER A 256 -14.23 -11.98 -9.63
CA SER A 256 -14.37 -11.90 -8.17
C SER A 256 -13.58 -10.72 -7.61
N PHE A 257 -14.21 -9.99 -6.69
CA PHE A 257 -13.63 -8.86 -5.98
C PHE A 257 -13.65 -9.14 -4.49
N PHE A 258 -12.57 -8.76 -3.80
CA PHE A 258 -12.40 -9.07 -2.39
C PHE A 258 -11.84 -7.90 -1.62
N MET A 259 -12.41 -7.65 -0.44
CA MET A 259 -11.80 -6.86 0.62
C MET A 259 -11.00 -7.79 1.52
N ILE A 260 -9.73 -7.47 1.75
CA ILE A 260 -8.86 -8.20 2.68
C ILE A 260 -8.65 -7.29 3.88
N GLU A 261 -9.37 -7.59 4.95
CA GLU A 261 -9.25 -6.89 6.23
C GLU A 261 -8.12 -7.55 7.02
N THR A 262 -7.13 -6.77 7.45
CA THR A 262 -5.95 -7.26 8.15
C THR A 262 -5.93 -6.74 9.58
N HIS A 263 -5.82 -7.63 10.57
CA HIS A 263 -5.74 -7.25 11.98
C HIS A 263 -4.88 -8.25 12.78
N GLY A 264 -3.85 -7.76 13.49
CA GLY A 264 -3.10 -8.57 14.46
C GLY A 264 -2.33 -9.77 13.89
N GLY A 265 -1.99 -9.76 12.59
CA GLY A 265 -1.32 -10.88 11.91
C GLY A 265 -2.27 -11.90 11.27
N ASP A 266 -3.58 -11.74 11.48
CA ASP A 266 -4.63 -12.48 10.78
C ASP A 266 -5.28 -11.60 9.70
N PHE A 267 -5.92 -12.24 8.72
CA PHE A 267 -6.69 -11.54 7.71
C PHE A 267 -8.02 -12.24 7.42
N ILE A 268 -9.06 -11.44 7.19
CA ILE A 268 -10.38 -11.90 6.77
C ILE A 268 -10.60 -11.43 5.34
N LYS A 269 -10.94 -12.38 4.47
CA LYS A 269 -11.24 -12.10 3.07
C LYS A 269 -12.74 -12.09 2.85
N HIS A 270 -13.28 -10.92 2.57
CA HIS A 270 -14.70 -10.73 2.28
C HIS A 270 -14.92 -10.64 0.77
N GLU A 271 -15.79 -11.48 0.20
CA GLU A 271 -16.15 -11.38 -1.21
C GLU A 271 -17.21 -10.30 -1.42
N ILE A 272 -17.05 -9.52 -2.48
CA ILE A 272 -17.96 -8.43 -2.84
C ILE A 272 -18.95 -8.94 -3.88
N SER A 273 -20.23 -8.78 -3.56
CA SER A 273 -21.37 -9.04 -4.44
C SER A 273 -21.89 -7.76 -5.06
N GLN A 274 -22.84 -7.87 -5.99
CA GLN A 274 -23.53 -6.71 -6.58
C GLN A 274 -24.32 -5.88 -5.54
N HIS A 275 -24.58 -6.43 -4.36
CA HIS A 275 -25.28 -5.76 -3.27
C HIS A 275 -24.33 -5.36 -2.12
N GLY A 276 -23.02 -5.34 -2.36
CA GLY A 276 -22.00 -5.07 -1.34
C GLY A 276 -21.37 -6.34 -0.76
N LEU A 277 -20.80 -6.25 0.44
CA LEU A 277 -20.12 -7.35 1.11
C LEU A 277 -21.04 -8.56 1.29
N LYS A 278 -20.61 -9.72 0.79
CA LYS A 278 -21.19 -11.00 1.16
C LYS A 278 -20.32 -11.58 2.26
N SER A 279 -20.78 -11.51 3.50
CA SER A 279 -20.10 -12.15 4.63
C SER A 279 -20.27 -13.66 4.56
N GLN A 280 -19.53 -14.29 3.66
CA GLN A 280 -19.09 -15.65 3.91
C GLN A 280 -17.78 -15.50 4.67
N LEU A 281 -17.76 -15.95 5.94
CA LEU A 281 -16.52 -16.39 6.56
C LEU A 281 -15.96 -17.48 5.63
N VAL A 282 -15.15 -17.07 4.66
CA VAL A 282 -14.29 -17.99 3.94
C VAL A 282 -13.17 -18.32 4.92
N HIS A 283 -13.50 -19.17 5.89
CA HIS A 283 -12.51 -20.08 6.45
C HIS A 283 -12.10 -20.95 5.26
N ASP A 284 -11.07 -20.53 4.52
CA ASP A 284 -10.28 -21.40 3.64
C ASP A 284 -9.44 -22.34 4.56
N GLY A 285 -10.07 -22.88 5.62
CA GLY A 285 -9.46 -23.54 6.77
C GLY A 285 -8.75 -24.85 6.45
N ALA A 286 -8.92 -25.38 5.24
CA ALA A 286 -8.18 -26.54 4.77
C ALA A 286 -6.80 -26.18 4.16
N SER A 287 -6.57 -24.91 3.82
CA SER A 287 -5.30 -24.40 3.27
C SER A 287 -4.74 -23.18 4.04
N GLN A 288 -5.52 -22.58 4.94
CA GLN A 288 -5.11 -21.48 5.81
C GLN A 288 -4.30 -21.92 7.05
N LEU A 289 -4.31 -23.22 7.39
CA LEU A 289 -3.53 -23.74 8.53
C LEU A 289 -2.03 -23.94 8.25
N ASP A 290 -1.56 -23.70 7.03
CA ASP A 290 -0.16 -23.92 6.62
C ASP A 290 0.68 -22.64 6.50
N LEU A 291 0.09 -21.45 6.70
CA LEU A 291 0.85 -20.19 6.71
C LEU A 291 1.70 -20.02 7.98
N PHE A 292 1.32 -20.67 9.09
CA PHE A 292 1.87 -20.37 10.42
C PHE A 292 2.18 -21.60 11.30
N ASN A 293 2.33 -22.81 10.74
CA ASN A 293 2.60 -24.02 11.54
C ASN A 293 4.08 -24.43 11.49
N PRO A 294 4.92 -24.11 12.50
CA PRO A 294 6.35 -24.46 12.51
C PRO A 294 6.64 -25.95 12.79
N THR A 295 5.63 -26.81 12.90
CA THR A 295 5.80 -28.22 13.28
C THR A 295 5.15 -29.18 12.30
N ARG A 296 5.85 -29.46 11.20
CA ARG A 296 5.79 -30.77 10.55
C ARG A 296 7.12 -31.13 9.91
N ARG A 297 8.03 -31.66 10.73
CA ARG A 297 9.05 -32.61 10.25
C ARG A 297 8.27 -33.81 9.70
N LYS A 298 8.34 -34.05 8.40
CA LYS A 298 7.84 -35.30 7.82
C LYS A 298 8.64 -36.47 8.40
N THR A 299 7.92 -37.42 9.00
CA THR A 299 8.31 -38.83 8.99
C THR A 299 8.48 -39.33 7.58
#